data_AF-A0A947CNB7-F1
#
_entry.id   AF-A0A947CNB7-F1
#
_cell.length_a   1.000
_cell.length_b   1.000
_cell.length_c   1.000
_cell.angle_alpha   90.00
_cell.angle_beta   90.00
_cell.angle_gamma   90.00
#
_symmetry.space_group_name_H-M   'P 1'
#
loop_
_entity.id
_entity.type
_entity.pdbx_description
1 polymer ?
#
loop_
_entity_poly.entity_id
_entity_poly.type
_entity_poly.pdbx_seq_one_letter_code
_entity_poly.pdbx_strand_id
1 'polypeptide(L)'
;VEFAHAQGCSVVRDFTGHGIGRRFHEDPSIHHVGVRGRGKRLRAGMTFTIEPMINLGDWKCEILEDDWTAITVDGTLSAQFEHTILCTKDGYEILTERPGQTKNSEKYPDYWDSPLELEARSE
;
A
#
# COMPACT_ATOMS: atom_id res chain seq x y z
N VAL A 1 10.48 2.11 -2.74
CA VAL A 1 10.92 3.24 -1.89
C VAL A 1 11.30 4.49 -2.68
N GLU A 2 12.08 4.38 -3.77
CA GLU A 2 12.60 5.53 -4.54
C GLU A 2 11.54 6.59 -4.85
N PHE A 3 10.38 6.17 -5.37
CA PHE A 3 9.28 7.07 -5.70
C PHE A 3 8.71 7.80 -4.47
N ALA A 4 8.35 7.06 -3.42
CA ALA A 4 7.78 7.64 -2.19
C ALA A 4 8.74 8.65 -1.54
N HIS A 5 10.02 8.30 -1.40
CA HIS A 5 11.03 9.17 -0.81
C HIS A 5 11.24 10.45 -1.62
N ALA A 6 11.20 10.36 -2.96
CA ALA A 6 11.29 11.53 -3.83
C ALA A 6 10.08 12.46 -3.71
N GLN A 7 8.95 11.99 -3.16
CA GLN A 7 7.76 12.80 -2.85
C GLN A 7 7.75 13.29 -1.40
N GLY A 8 8.83 13.07 -0.63
CA GLY A 8 8.89 13.44 0.79
C GLY A 8 8.14 12.49 1.72
N CYS A 9 7.65 11.35 1.23
CA CYS A 9 6.96 10.34 2.02
C CYS A 9 7.89 9.18 2.41
N SER A 10 7.51 8.42 3.43
CA SER A 10 8.18 7.17 3.82
C SER A 10 7.31 5.94 3.52
N VAL A 11 7.92 4.75 3.56
CA VAL A 11 7.24 3.48 3.27
C VAL A 11 7.28 2.60 4.51
N VAL A 12 6.12 2.18 5.00
CA VAL A 12 5.99 1.28 6.15
C VAL A 12 6.71 -0.04 5.89
N ARG A 13 7.36 -0.59 6.91
CA ARG A 13 8.21 -1.79 6.79
C ARG A 13 7.70 -3.00 7.53
N ASP A 14 6.81 -2.80 8.51
CA ASP A 14 6.30 -3.85 9.39
C ASP A 14 5.22 -4.70 8.70
N PHE A 15 4.57 -4.14 7.68
CA PHE A 15 3.54 -4.81 6.88
C PHE A 15 3.98 -5.00 5.43
N THR A 16 3.53 -6.10 4.83
CA THR A 16 3.93 -6.54 3.50
C THR A 16 2.70 -7.03 2.73
N GLY A 17 2.78 -6.99 1.40
CA GLY A 17 1.88 -7.83 0.61
C GLY A 17 2.11 -9.32 0.86
N HIS A 18 1.21 -10.13 0.35
CA HIS A 18 1.20 -11.57 0.63
C HIS A 18 0.73 -12.37 -0.59
N GLY A 19 1.11 -13.65 -0.65
CA GLY A 19 0.44 -14.61 -1.52
C GLY A 19 -1.03 -14.73 -1.13
N ILE A 20 -1.89 -14.84 -2.14
CA ILE A 20 -3.35 -14.93 -1.93
C ILE A 20 -3.94 -15.94 -2.90
N GLY A 21 -4.87 -16.76 -2.41
CA GLY A 21 -5.50 -17.80 -3.23
C GLY A 21 -6.40 -18.70 -2.40
N ARG A 22 -5.95 -19.94 -2.15
CA ARG A 22 -6.71 -20.88 -1.30
C ARG A 22 -6.66 -20.52 0.18
N ARG A 23 -5.60 -19.83 0.61
CA ARG A 23 -5.48 -19.23 1.93
C ARG A 23 -5.53 -17.71 1.78
N PHE A 24 -5.99 -17.04 2.83
CA PHE A 24 -6.08 -15.58 2.85
C PHE A 24 -4.68 -14.98 2.77
N HIS A 25 -3.83 -15.26 3.77
CA HIS A 25 -2.41 -14.91 3.74
C HIS A 25 -1.57 -16.18 3.52
N GLU A 26 -0.78 -16.20 2.44
CA GLU A 26 0.21 -17.25 2.17
C GLU A 26 1.52 -16.68 1.62
N ASP A 27 2.54 -17.54 1.47
CA ASP A 27 3.76 -17.17 0.77
C ASP A 27 3.44 -16.76 -0.69
N PRO A 28 4.14 -15.78 -1.26
CA PRO A 28 5.27 -15.06 -0.69
C PRO A 28 4.89 -13.79 0.09
N SER A 29 5.65 -13.45 1.13
CA SER A 29 5.68 -12.07 1.64
C SER A 29 6.32 -11.12 0.63
N ILE A 30 5.63 -10.01 0.33
CA ILE A 30 6.02 -9.01 -0.66
C ILE A 30 6.39 -7.71 0.07
N HIS A 31 7.68 -7.52 0.36
CA HIS A 31 8.15 -6.29 1.00
C HIS A 31 8.09 -5.09 0.06
N HIS A 32 7.57 -3.96 0.57
CA HIS A 32 7.50 -2.68 -0.16
C HIS A 32 8.82 -1.87 -0.11
N VAL A 33 9.79 -2.38 0.65
CA VAL A 33 11.16 -1.88 0.75
C VAL A 33 12.15 -2.92 0.25
N GLY A 34 13.22 -2.46 -0.40
CA GLY A 34 14.24 -3.36 -0.91
C GLY A 34 15.07 -2.75 -2.04
N VAL A 35 15.95 -3.56 -2.59
CA VAL A 35 16.81 -3.21 -3.73
C VAL A 35 16.15 -3.71 -5.01
N ARG A 36 15.99 -2.83 -6.01
CA ARG A 36 15.43 -3.17 -7.33
C ARG A 36 16.16 -4.39 -7.93
N GLY A 37 15.38 -5.34 -8.45
CA GLY A 37 15.92 -6.57 -9.05
C GLY A 37 16.37 -7.65 -8.06
N ARG A 38 16.13 -7.47 -6.76
CA ARG A 38 16.28 -8.50 -5.72
C ARG A 38 14.90 -9.00 -5.28
N GLY A 39 14.85 -10.18 -4.66
CA GLY A 39 13.63 -10.79 -4.13
C GLY A 39 13.36 -12.19 -4.67
N LYS A 40 12.18 -12.74 -4.36
CA LYS A 40 11.75 -14.05 -4.86
C LYS A 40 11.52 -13.99 -6.37
N ARG A 41 11.91 -15.04 -7.08
CA ARG A 41 11.66 -15.17 -8.51
C ARG A 41 10.17 -15.43 -8.76
N LEU A 42 9.52 -14.53 -9.46
CA LEU A 42 8.12 -14.67 -9.88
C LEU A 42 7.97 -15.77 -10.95
N ARG A 43 6.87 -16.51 -10.90
CA ARG A 43 6.54 -17.59 -11.83
C ARG A 43 5.08 -17.48 -12.25
N ALA A 44 4.79 -17.86 -13.49
CA ALA A 44 3.42 -17.92 -13.99
C ALA A 44 2.53 -18.77 -13.07
N GLY A 45 1.32 -18.29 -12.80
CA GLY A 45 0.34 -18.92 -11.90
C GLY A 45 0.46 -18.50 -10.44
N MET A 46 1.49 -17.73 -10.05
CA MET A 46 1.54 -17.12 -8.73
C MET A 46 0.52 -15.98 -8.62
N THR A 47 -0.17 -15.90 -7.48
CA THR A 47 -1.06 -14.82 -7.12
C THR A 47 -0.63 -14.20 -5.79
N PHE A 48 -0.49 -12.87 -5.76
CA PHE A 48 -0.08 -12.12 -4.58
C PHE A 48 -0.57 -10.68 -4.62
N THR A 49 -0.52 -10.00 -3.48
CA THR A 49 -0.89 -8.61 -3.31
C THR A 49 0.34 -7.70 -3.40
N ILE A 50 0.13 -6.51 -3.95
CA ILE A 50 1.03 -5.37 -3.76
C ILE A 50 0.20 -4.29 -3.09
N GLU A 51 0.55 -3.94 -1.85
CA GLU A 51 -0.29 -3.14 -0.96
C GLU A 51 0.50 -2.10 -0.12
N PRO A 52 1.30 -1.23 -0.76
CA PRO A 52 2.19 -0.33 -0.04
C PRO A 52 1.43 0.67 0.84
N MET A 53 1.80 0.72 2.12
CA MET A 53 1.42 1.79 3.05
C MET A 53 2.49 2.89 3.04
N ILE A 54 2.06 4.13 2.82
CA ILE A 54 2.91 5.31 2.64
C ILE A 54 2.56 6.35 3.70
N ASN A 55 3.55 6.78 4.48
CA ASN A 55 3.37 7.78 5.53
C ASN A 55 3.94 9.14 5.08
N LEU A 56 3.33 10.24 5.53
CA LEU A 56 3.91 11.59 5.32
C LEU A 56 5.17 11.82 6.18
N GLY A 57 5.27 11.19 7.35
CA GLY A 57 6.40 11.30 8.27
C GLY A 57 7.29 10.05 8.34
N ASP A 58 7.62 9.58 9.54
CA ASP A 58 8.44 8.38 9.77
C ASP A 58 7.72 7.10 9.28
N TRP A 59 8.48 6.08 8.91
CA TRP A 59 7.97 4.82 8.38
C TRP A 59 7.41 3.90 9.47
N LYS A 60 7.77 4.16 10.73
CA LYS A 60 7.43 3.30 11.86
C LYS A 60 5.95 3.39 12.19
N CYS A 61 5.40 2.27 12.57
CA CYS A 61 4.04 2.17 13.10
C CYS A 61 4.05 1.56 14.51
N GLU A 62 2.99 1.81 15.26
CA GLU A 62 2.66 1.08 16.49
C GLU A 62 1.26 0.46 16.37
N ILE A 63 1.09 -0.69 17.02
CA ILE A 63 -0.21 -1.34 17.17
C ILE A 63 -0.82 -0.86 18.48
N LEU A 64 -2.07 -0.41 18.43
CA LEU A 64 -2.81 0.05 19.60
C LEU A 64 -3.19 -1.11 20.54
N GLU A 65 -3.73 -0.77 21.71
CA GLU A 65 -4.15 -1.73 22.73
C GLU A 65 -5.28 -2.68 22.29
N ASP A 66 -5.90 -2.41 21.14
CA ASP A 66 -6.88 -3.31 20.52
C ASP A 66 -6.25 -4.47 19.73
N ASP A 67 -4.91 -4.56 19.70
CA ASP A 67 -4.10 -5.56 19.00
C ASP A 67 -4.22 -5.54 17.46
N TRP A 68 -4.87 -4.53 16.87
CA TRP A 68 -5.14 -4.49 15.42
C TRP A 68 -4.83 -3.15 14.77
N THR A 69 -5.26 -2.05 15.39
CA THR A 69 -5.17 -0.72 14.77
C THR A 69 -3.70 -0.31 14.72
N ALA A 70 -3.17 -0.16 13.50
CA ALA A 70 -1.84 0.35 13.27
C ALA A 70 -1.87 1.86 13.02
N ILE A 71 -1.12 2.63 13.79
CA ILE A 71 -0.98 4.09 13.60
C ILE A 71 0.48 4.47 13.35
N THR A 72 0.70 5.63 12.73
CA THR A 72 2.04 6.21 12.59
C THR A 72 2.55 6.69 13.94
N VAL A 73 3.81 6.41 14.27
CA VAL A 73 4.38 6.80 15.58
C VAL A 73 4.48 8.31 15.79
N ASP A 74 4.40 9.09 14.71
CA ASP A 74 4.47 10.55 14.72
C ASP A 74 3.11 11.23 14.50
N GLY A 75 2.03 10.46 14.41
CA GLY A 75 0.67 10.96 14.22
C GLY A 75 0.40 11.56 12.84
N THR A 76 1.32 11.45 11.88
CA THR A 76 1.12 11.93 10.51
C THR A 76 0.20 11.01 9.70
N LEU A 77 -0.38 11.53 8.63
CA LEU A 77 -1.27 10.74 7.76
C LEU A 77 -0.53 9.58 7.08
N SER A 78 -1.25 8.47 6.93
CA SER A 78 -0.87 7.31 6.12
C SER A 78 -1.92 7.02 5.06
N ALA A 79 -1.50 6.45 3.94
CA ALA A 79 -2.38 6.01 2.87
C ALA A 79 -1.92 4.66 2.29
N GLN A 80 -2.87 3.85 1.85
CA GLN A 80 -2.63 2.55 1.24
C GLN A 80 -3.50 2.37 0.00
N PHE A 81 -2.97 1.69 -1.01
CA PHE A 81 -3.72 1.09 -2.11
C PHE A 81 -3.23 -0.34 -2.31
N GLU A 82 -4.12 -1.21 -2.78
CA GLU A 82 -3.84 -2.62 -2.97
C GLU A 82 -4.41 -3.17 -4.27
N HIS A 83 -3.63 -4.03 -4.92
CA HIS A 83 -4.14 -4.92 -5.97
C HIS A 83 -3.70 -6.36 -5.76
N THR A 84 -4.59 -7.29 -6.14
CA THR A 84 -4.26 -8.70 -6.33
C THR A 84 -3.76 -8.91 -7.76
N ILE A 85 -2.58 -9.49 -7.89
CA ILE A 85 -1.88 -9.68 -9.16
C ILE A 85 -1.73 -11.16 -9.44
N LEU A 86 -2.04 -11.57 -10.67
CA LEU A 86 -1.70 -12.87 -11.23
C LEU A 86 -0.46 -12.74 -12.12
N CYS A 87 0.60 -13.49 -11.83
CA CYS A 87 1.70 -13.64 -12.78
C CYS A 87 1.31 -14.53 -13.95
N THR A 88 1.51 -14.04 -15.18
CA THR A 88 1.29 -14.81 -16.41
C THR A 88 2.64 -15.26 -16.98
N LYS A 89 2.64 -15.97 -18.12
CA LYS A 89 3.89 -16.41 -18.77
C LYS A 89 4.75 -15.23 -19.24
N ASP A 90 4.09 -14.18 -19.70
CA ASP A 90 4.70 -13.06 -20.41
C ASP A 90 4.53 -11.72 -19.66
N GLY A 91 3.96 -11.74 -18.45
CA GLY A 91 3.70 -10.53 -17.67
C GLY A 91 2.85 -10.78 -16.43
N TYR A 92 1.81 -9.97 -16.27
CA TYR A 92 0.88 -10.05 -15.15
C TYR A 92 -0.52 -9.57 -15.54
N GLU A 93 -1.51 -9.93 -14.73
CA GLU A 93 -2.89 -9.45 -14.79
C GLU A 93 -3.27 -8.88 -13.41
N ILE A 94 -3.97 -7.75 -13.41
CA ILE A 94 -4.49 -7.12 -12.18
C ILE A 94 -5.92 -7.61 -11.99
N LEU A 95 -6.11 -8.57 -11.09
CA LEU A 95 -7.42 -9.23 -10.90
C LEU A 95 -8.45 -8.33 -10.21
N THR A 96 -7.99 -7.29 -9.52
CA THR A 96 -8.84 -6.31 -8.84
C THR A 96 -8.84 -4.96 -9.55
N GLU A 97 -8.52 -4.95 -10.84
CA GLU A 97 -8.61 -3.73 -11.66
C GLU A 97 -10.05 -3.21 -11.66
N ARG A 98 -10.18 -1.88 -11.50
CA ARG A 98 -11.49 -1.24 -11.48
C ARG A 98 -11.95 -0.97 -12.92
N PRO A 99 -13.23 -1.12 -13.23
CA PRO A 99 -13.76 -0.81 -14.57
C PRO A 99 -13.77 0.69 -14.88
N GLY A 100 -13.49 1.55 -13.90
CA GLY A 100 -13.45 3.00 -14.04
C GLY A 100 -13.04 3.69 -12.76
N GLN A 101 -13.05 5.02 -12.82
CA GLN A 101 -12.74 5.89 -11.69
C GLN A 101 -13.81 5.76 -10.60
N THR A 102 -13.40 5.71 -9.34
CA THR A 102 -14.33 5.74 -8.20
C THR A 102 -14.34 7.12 -7.57
N LYS A 103 -15.54 7.59 -7.23
CA LYS A 103 -15.74 8.84 -6.49
C LYS A 103 -14.89 8.82 -5.21
N ASN A 104 -14.15 9.90 -4.93
CA ASN A 104 -13.30 10.08 -3.73
C ASN A 104 -12.01 9.24 -3.66
N SER A 105 -11.53 8.67 -4.78
CA SER A 105 -10.30 7.86 -4.81
C SER A 105 -9.17 8.47 -5.65
N GLU A 106 -9.29 9.74 -6.06
CA GLU A 106 -8.42 10.30 -7.09
C GLU A 106 -7.76 11.60 -6.66
N LYS A 107 -6.62 11.91 -7.30
CA LYS A 107 -6.07 13.27 -7.31
C LYS A 107 -7.05 14.16 -8.05
N TYR A 108 -7.88 14.89 -7.31
CA TYR A 108 -8.61 16.00 -7.88
C TYR A 108 -7.58 17.01 -8.40
N PRO A 109 -7.76 17.58 -9.61
CA PRO A 109 -6.84 18.60 -10.15
C PRO A 109 -6.58 19.75 -9.18
N ASP A 110 -7.56 20.01 -8.33
CA ASP A 110 -7.67 21.01 -7.29
C ASP A 110 -7.58 20.42 -5.86
N TYR A 111 -7.21 19.15 -5.67
CA TYR A 111 -7.14 18.54 -4.32
C TYR A 111 -6.20 19.30 -3.38
N TRP A 112 -5.09 19.81 -3.94
CA TRP A 112 -4.12 20.63 -3.19
C TRP A 112 -4.50 22.12 -3.13
N ASP A 113 -5.43 22.56 -3.98
CA ASP A 113 -5.91 23.94 -4.09
C ASP A 113 -7.21 24.17 -3.29
N SER A 114 -7.94 23.10 -3.00
CA SER A 114 -9.06 23.09 -2.07
C SER A 114 -8.47 23.19 -0.67
N PRO A 115 -8.88 24.17 0.17
CA PRO A 115 -8.57 24.10 1.58
C PRO A 115 -9.12 22.76 2.04
N LEU A 116 -8.24 21.89 2.53
CA LEU A 116 -8.69 20.73 3.28
C LEU A 116 -9.49 21.32 4.44
N GLU A 117 -10.81 21.32 4.34
CA GLU A 117 -11.67 21.30 5.50
C GLU A 117 -11.40 19.94 6.17
N LEU A 118 -10.25 19.86 6.83
CA LEU A 118 -10.04 19.03 7.99
C LEU A 118 -11.03 19.59 9.02
N GLU A 119 -12.31 19.26 8.86
CA GLU A 119 -13.19 19.17 10.00
C GLU A 119 -12.47 18.20 10.94
N ALA A 120 -11.77 18.78 11.92
CA ALA A 120 -11.31 18.07 13.07
C ALA A 120 -12.50 17.23 13.51
N ARG A 121 -12.36 15.90 13.43
CA ARG A 121 -13.35 14.99 14.00
C ARG A 121 -13.36 15.32 15.49
N SER A 122 -14.28 16.20 15.87
CA SER A 122 -14.54 16.59 17.24
C SER A 122 -15.31 15.45 17.88
N GLU A 123 -14.63 14.81 18.84
CA GLU A 123 -15.11 13.90 19.90
C GLU A 123 -15.87 12.63 19.48
#